data_AF-A0A354P5T9-F1
#
_entry.id   AF-A0A354P5T9-F1
#
_cell.length_a   1.000
_cell.length_b   1.000
_cell.length_c   1.000
_cell.angle_alpha   90.00
_cell.angle_beta   90.00
_cell.angle_gamma   90.00
#
_symmetry.space_group_name_H-M   'P 1'
#
loop_
_entity.id
_entity.type
_entity.pdbx_description
1 polymer ?
#
loop_
_entity_poly.entity_id
_entity_poly.type
_entity_poly.pdbx_seq_one_letter_code
_entity_poly.pdbx_strand_id
1 'polypeptide(L)'
;PALASRDMFLRDGKPDPQASQVGPLASGVPGQVAALARLSLGYGRGDWRAAIGEAAAVATEGYRITASTAAAIRNESKQLARFDSSKAVFLNNDGSPLIVGDRLRQGDLGQTLQSIA
;
A
#
# COMPACT_ATOMS: atom_id res chain seq x y z
N PRO A 1 17.26 -4.40 2.53
CA PRO A 1 17.22 -5.87 2.36
C PRO A 1 18.62 -6.47 2.59
N ALA A 2 18.75 -7.76 2.92
CA ALA A 2 20.06 -8.37 3.19
C ALA A 2 21.00 -8.37 1.97
N LEU A 3 20.43 -8.43 0.76
CA LEU A 3 21.17 -8.36 -0.52
C LEU A 3 21.37 -6.92 -1.03
N ALA A 4 21.00 -5.89 -0.25
CA ALA A 4 21.24 -4.51 -0.67
C ALA A 4 22.75 -4.23 -0.72
N SER A 5 23.17 -3.40 -1.67
CA SER A 5 24.56 -3.01 -1.85
C SER A 5 24.66 -1.51 -2.12
N ARG A 6 25.84 -0.91 -1.87
CA ARG A 6 26.09 0.52 -2.07
C ARG A 6 25.69 0.99 -3.48
N ASP A 7 25.94 0.18 -4.50
CA ASP A 7 25.86 0.59 -5.90
C ASP A 7 24.63 0.02 -6.64
N MET A 8 23.65 -0.57 -5.92
CA MET A 8 22.49 -1.25 -6.54
C MET A 8 21.58 -0.35 -7.40
N PHE A 9 21.66 0.97 -7.20
CA PHE A 9 20.93 1.99 -7.95
C PHE A 9 21.77 2.73 -8.98
N LEU A 10 22.99 2.26 -9.28
CA LEU A 10 23.84 2.85 -10.32
C LEU A 10 23.63 2.15 -11.67
N ARG A 11 23.71 2.92 -12.75
CA ARG A 11 23.82 2.45 -14.13
C ARG A 11 25.00 3.17 -14.78
N ASP A 12 25.97 2.42 -15.28
CA ASP A 12 27.22 2.97 -15.85
C ASP A 12 27.92 3.96 -14.91
N GLY A 13 27.92 3.66 -13.60
CA GLY A 13 28.53 4.50 -12.56
C GLY A 13 27.74 5.77 -12.19
N LYS A 14 26.56 6.00 -12.77
CA LYS A 14 25.70 7.16 -12.47
C LYS A 14 24.43 6.74 -11.74
N PRO A 15 23.88 7.58 -10.85
CA PRO A 15 22.60 7.31 -10.21
C PRO A 15 21.47 7.14 -11.24
N ASP A 16 20.64 6.11 -11.05
CA ASP A 16 19.38 5.91 -11.76
C ASP A 16 18.21 6.19 -10.78
N PRO A 17 17.58 7.38 -10.84
CA PRO A 17 16.46 7.73 -9.96
C PRO A 17 15.25 6.82 -10.13
N GLN A 18 15.00 6.24 -11.31
CA GLN A 18 13.86 5.34 -11.50
C GLN A 18 14.05 4.06 -10.70
N ALA A 19 15.28 3.52 -10.64
CA ALA A 19 15.59 2.30 -9.91
C ALA A 19 15.35 2.42 -8.40
N SER A 20 15.51 3.61 -7.82
CA SER A 20 15.34 3.86 -6.38
C SER A 20 13.96 4.42 -5.99
N GLN A 21 13.14 4.82 -6.97
CA GLN A 21 11.84 5.44 -6.71
C GLN A 21 10.66 4.60 -7.21
N VAL A 22 10.88 3.69 -8.17
CA VAL A 22 9.80 2.98 -8.82
C VAL A 22 10.03 1.47 -8.84
N GLY A 23 8.99 0.73 -8.45
CA GLY A 23 8.97 -0.72 -8.48
C GLY A 23 9.60 -1.39 -7.26
N PRO A 24 9.70 -2.72 -7.27
CA PRO A 24 10.04 -3.50 -6.08
C PRO A 24 11.45 -3.24 -5.55
N LEU A 25 12.40 -2.88 -6.42
CA LEU A 25 13.79 -2.58 -6.00
C LEU A 25 13.88 -1.35 -5.09
N ALA A 26 12.95 -0.40 -5.24
CA ALA A 26 12.87 0.79 -4.41
C ALA A 26 12.37 0.51 -2.97
N SER A 27 11.90 -0.71 -2.70
CA SER A 27 11.31 -1.06 -1.40
C SER A 27 12.35 -1.50 -0.37
N GLY A 28 12.32 -0.88 0.80
CA GLY A 28 12.91 -1.44 2.02
C GLY A 28 12.06 -2.58 2.59
N VAL A 29 12.57 -3.27 3.60
CA VAL A 29 11.77 -4.27 4.35
C VAL A 29 10.72 -3.51 5.18
N PRO A 30 9.41 -3.70 4.96
CA PRO A 30 8.38 -2.92 5.67
C PRO A 30 8.35 -3.26 7.17
N GLY A 31 8.44 -2.24 8.04
CA GLY A 31 8.49 -2.40 9.49
C GLY A 31 7.25 -1.93 10.26
N GLN A 32 6.26 -1.34 9.56
CA GLN A 32 5.13 -0.66 10.20
C GLN A 32 4.29 -1.60 11.10
N VAL A 33 3.95 -2.79 10.61
CA VAL A 33 3.16 -3.76 11.40
C VAL A 33 3.87 -4.15 12.68
N ALA A 34 5.17 -4.45 12.60
CA ALA A 34 5.96 -4.82 13.78
C ALA A 34 6.03 -3.68 14.82
N ALA A 35 6.21 -2.43 14.35
CA ALA A 35 6.24 -1.26 15.22
C ALA A 35 4.87 -1.04 15.91
N LEU A 36 3.77 -1.08 15.15
CA LEU A 36 2.43 -0.88 15.68
C LEU A 36 2.02 -2.00 16.65
N ALA A 37 2.34 -3.26 16.32
CA ALA A 37 2.09 -4.40 17.20
C ALA A 37 2.86 -4.25 18.52
N ARG A 38 4.15 -3.89 18.46
CA ARG A 38 4.97 -3.66 19.67
C ARG A 38 4.39 -2.55 20.55
N LEU A 39 3.97 -1.43 19.95
CA LEU A 39 3.38 -0.31 20.69
C LEU A 39 2.04 -0.70 21.31
N SER A 40 1.16 -1.33 20.53
CA SER A 40 -0.18 -1.71 20.98
C SER A 40 -0.14 -2.80 22.07
N LEU A 41 0.64 -3.87 21.87
CA LEU A 41 0.75 -4.96 22.82
C LEU A 41 1.53 -4.60 24.09
N GLY A 42 2.51 -3.69 23.98
CA GLY A 42 3.35 -3.28 25.10
C GLY A 42 2.79 -2.12 25.92
N TYR A 43 2.08 -1.19 25.27
CA TYR A 43 1.67 0.08 25.88
C TYR A 43 0.21 0.46 25.61
N GLY A 44 -0.49 -0.28 24.75
CA GLY A 44 -1.89 -0.05 24.45
C GLY A 44 -2.83 -0.56 25.54
N ARG A 45 -4.08 -0.11 25.48
CA ARG A 45 -5.18 -0.57 26.36
C ARG A 45 -6.29 -1.30 25.60
N GLY A 46 -6.29 -1.20 24.28
CA GLY A 46 -7.28 -1.85 23.41
C GLY A 46 -6.82 -3.22 22.94
N ASP A 47 -7.77 -4.01 22.44
CA ASP A 47 -7.47 -5.30 21.83
C ASP A 47 -6.92 -5.09 20.41
N TRP A 48 -5.64 -5.42 20.24
CA TRP A 48 -4.94 -5.37 18.95
C TRP A 48 -5.68 -6.18 17.87
N ARG A 49 -6.10 -7.41 18.21
CA ARG A 49 -6.74 -8.32 17.26
C ARG A 49 -8.07 -7.76 16.79
N ALA A 50 -8.87 -7.23 17.71
CA ALA A 50 -10.14 -6.60 17.40
C ALA A 50 -9.96 -5.38 16.48
N ALA A 51 -9.02 -4.48 16.79
CA ALA A 51 -8.77 -3.29 16.00
C ALA A 51 -8.31 -3.60 14.56
N ILE A 52 -7.41 -4.58 14.39
CA ILE A 52 -6.96 -5.01 13.05
C ILE A 52 -8.07 -5.77 12.32
N GLY A 53 -8.88 -6.56 13.04
CA GLY A 53 -10.06 -7.24 12.48
C GLY A 53 -11.09 -6.25 11.91
N GLU A 54 -11.36 -5.14 12.60
CA GLU A 54 -12.21 -4.07 12.08
C GLU A 54 -11.63 -3.45 10.80
N ALA A 55 -10.32 -3.19 10.76
CA ALA A 55 -9.65 -2.69 9.56
C ALA A 55 -9.74 -3.69 8.39
N ALA A 56 -9.62 -5.00 8.67
CA ALA A 56 -9.77 -6.07 7.69
C ALA A 56 -11.19 -6.09 7.10
N ALA A 57 -12.22 -5.92 7.94
CA ALA A 57 -13.61 -5.82 7.51
C ALA A 57 -13.82 -4.60 6.60
N VAL A 58 -13.34 -3.42 6.99
CA VAL A 58 -13.42 -2.20 6.17
C VAL A 58 -12.73 -2.37 4.82
N ALA A 59 -11.55 -2.98 4.78
CA ALA A 59 -10.83 -3.23 3.53
C ALA A 59 -11.61 -4.20 2.61
N THR A 60 -12.18 -5.26 3.18
CA THR A 60 -12.93 -6.30 2.45
C THR A 60 -14.26 -5.77 1.91
N GLU A 61 -15.04 -5.13 2.77
CA GLU A 61 -16.34 -4.56 2.40
C GLU A 61 -16.18 -3.33 1.50
N GLY A 62 -15.10 -2.58 1.71
CA GLY A 62 -14.80 -1.34 1.01
C GLY A 62 -15.63 -0.14 1.48
N TYR A 63 -15.10 1.05 1.23
CA TYR A 63 -15.67 2.32 1.67
C TYR A 63 -15.76 3.29 0.50
N ARG A 64 -16.63 4.31 0.62
CA ARG A 64 -16.73 5.37 -0.38
C ARG A 64 -15.55 6.33 -0.25
N ILE A 65 -14.82 6.55 -1.33
CA ILE A 65 -13.61 7.38 -1.29
C ILE A 65 -13.95 8.88 -1.28
N THR A 66 -13.16 9.63 -0.52
CA THR A 66 -13.29 11.09 -0.36
C THR A 66 -12.65 11.84 -1.53
N ALA A 67 -12.87 13.17 -1.59
CA ALA A 67 -12.19 14.06 -2.53
C ALA A 67 -10.66 13.96 -2.46
N SER A 68 -10.09 13.87 -1.26
CA SER A 68 -8.64 13.74 -1.08
C SER A 68 -8.10 12.42 -1.64
N THR A 69 -8.80 11.31 -1.40
CA THR A 69 -8.40 9.99 -1.89
C THR A 69 -8.48 9.92 -3.41
N ALA A 70 -9.59 10.38 -4.01
CA ALA A 70 -9.74 10.43 -5.46
C ALA A 70 -8.69 11.34 -6.11
N ALA A 71 -8.35 12.48 -5.49
CA ALA A 71 -7.28 13.35 -5.97
C ALA A 71 -5.91 12.66 -5.94
N ALA A 72 -5.58 11.92 -4.88
CA ALA A 72 -4.34 11.15 -4.79
C ALA A 72 -4.26 10.07 -5.87
N ILE A 73 -5.32 9.27 -6.05
CA ILE A 73 -5.38 8.22 -7.08
C ILE A 73 -5.22 8.84 -8.48
N ARG A 74 -5.91 9.94 -8.77
CA ARG A 74 -5.79 10.63 -10.06
C ARG A 74 -4.36 11.13 -10.30
N ASN A 75 -3.75 11.76 -9.31
CA ASN A 75 -2.39 12.30 -9.42
C ASN A 75 -1.37 11.18 -9.68
N GLU A 76 -1.57 10.00 -9.07
CA GLU A 76 -0.68 8.84 -9.20
C GLU A 76 -1.10 7.86 -10.30
N SER A 77 -2.20 8.12 -11.02
CA SER A 77 -2.81 7.16 -11.98
C SER A 77 -1.82 6.61 -13.00
N LYS A 78 -0.91 7.45 -13.51
CA LYS A 78 0.14 7.03 -14.45
C LYS A 78 1.14 6.06 -13.80
N GLN A 79 1.49 6.24 -12.52
CA GLN A 79 2.40 5.33 -11.81
C GLN A 79 1.68 4.04 -11.43
N LEU A 80 0.44 4.14 -10.96
CA LEU A 80 -0.41 2.99 -10.62
C LEU A 80 -0.63 2.08 -11.84
N ALA A 81 -0.79 2.66 -13.03
CA ALA A 81 -0.96 1.91 -14.28
C ALA A 81 0.29 1.13 -14.73
N ARG A 82 1.47 1.37 -14.13
CA ARG A 82 2.72 0.65 -14.48
C ARG A 82 2.77 -0.78 -13.94
N PHE A 83 1.91 -1.11 -12.98
CA PHE A 83 1.91 -2.40 -12.29
C PHE A 83 0.50 -2.96 -12.24
N ASP A 84 0.31 -4.18 -12.74
CA ASP A 84 -1.00 -4.82 -12.78
C ASP A 84 -1.64 -4.94 -11.39
N SER A 85 -0.82 -5.20 -10.37
CA SER A 85 -1.26 -5.26 -8.96
C SER A 85 -1.84 -3.94 -8.46
N SER A 86 -1.26 -2.81 -8.84
CA SER A 86 -1.74 -1.49 -8.43
C SER A 86 -2.95 -1.06 -9.26
N LYS A 87 -2.92 -1.32 -10.57
CA LYS A 87 -4.04 -1.06 -11.49
C LYS A 87 -5.32 -1.75 -11.02
N ALA A 88 -5.24 -3.03 -10.66
CA ALA A 88 -6.40 -3.82 -10.26
C ALA A 88 -7.13 -3.28 -9.01
N VAL A 89 -6.44 -2.50 -8.18
CA VAL A 89 -7.01 -1.95 -6.94
C VAL A 89 -7.56 -0.53 -7.12
N PHE A 90 -6.84 0.31 -7.86
CA PHE A 90 -7.09 1.76 -7.85
C PHE A 90 -7.62 2.34 -9.16
N LEU A 91 -7.64 1.56 -10.24
CA LEU A 91 -8.12 1.98 -11.55
C LEU A 91 -9.29 1.11 -12.01
N ASN A 92 -10.20 1.71 -12.76
CA ASN A 92 -11.29 1.01 -13.43
C ASN A 92 -10.75 0.14 -14.57
N ASN A 93 -11.60 -0.76 -15.09
CA ASN A 93 -11.23 -1.68 -16.18
C ASN A 93 -10.77 -0.95 -17.46
N ASP A 94 -11.30 0.24 -17.71
CA ASP A 94 -10.90 1.12 -18.82
C ASP A 94 -9.60 1.90 -18.54
N GLY A 95 -9.02 1.75 -17.35
CA GLY A 95 -7.81 2.44 -16.91
C GLY A 95 -8.05 3.82 -16.28
N SER A 96 -9.29 4.29 -16.21
CA SER A 96 -9.62 5.56 -15.53
C SER A 96 -9.45 5.44 -14.00
N PRO A 97 -9.00 6.49 -13.30
CA PRO A 97 -8.89 6.46 -11.83
C PRO A 97 -10.28 6.47 -11.18
N LEU A 98 -10.39 5.85 -10.00
CA LEU A 98 -11.58 5.97 -9.16
C LEU A 98 -11.88 7.43 -8.80
N ILE A 99 -13.15 7.77 -8.72
CA ILE A 99 -13.65 9.12 -8.43
C ILE A 99 -14.35 9.21 -7.07
N VAL A 100 -14.65 10.43 -6.64
CA VAL A 100 -15.30 10.69 -5.36
C VAL A 100 -16.63 9.94 -5.27
N GLY A 101 -16.84 9.23 -4.16
CA GLY A 101 -18.04 8.44 -3.92
C GLY A 101 -17.99 7.01 -4.44
N ASP A 102 -17.02 6.66 -5.30
CA ASP A 102 -16.76 5.27 -5.70
C ASP A 102 -16.40 4.43 -4.48
N ARG A 103 -16.77 3.15 -4.52
CA ARG A 103 -16.47 2.20 -3.44
C ARG A 103 -15.15 1.49 -3.72
N LEU A 104 -14.11 1.82 -2.95
CA LEU A 104 -12.82 1.15 -3.00
C LEU A 104 -12.86 -0.11 -2.12
N ARG A 105 -12.75 -1.28 -2.76
CA ARG A 105 -12.60 -2.59 -2.08
C ARG A 105 -11.17 -3.08 -2.24
N GLN A 106 -10.60 -3.60 -1.16
CA GLN A 106 -9.22 -4.08 -1.10
C GLN A 106 -9.20 -5.47 -0.46
N GLY A 107 -9.73 -6.48 -1.18
CA GLY A 107 -9.89 -7.84 -0.67
C GLY A 107 -8.59 -8.47 -0.21
N ASP A 108 -7.52 -8.35 -1.01
CA ASP A 108 -6.19 -8.89 -0.68
C ASP A 108 -5.59 -8.23 0.57
N LEU A 109 -5.80 -6.91 0.73
CA LEU A 109 -5.43 -6.20 1.94
C LEU A 109 -6.25 -6.67 3.13
N GLY A 110 -7.55 -6.88 2.96
CA GLY A 110 -8.43 -7.44 3.98
C GLY A 110 -7.96 -8.81 4.48
N GLN A 111 -7.62 -9.72 3.57
CA GLN A 111 -7.03 -11.03 3.91
C GLN A 111 -5.69 -10.88 4.64
N THR A 112 -4.84 -9.97 4.17
CA THR A 112 -3.55 -9.69 4.82
C THR A 112 -3.73 -9.20 6.25
N LEU A 113 -4.63 -8.23 6.48
CA LEU A 113 -4.95 -7.72 7.81
C LEU A 113 -5.57 -8.81 8.70
N GLN A 114 -6.46 -9.65 8.15
CA GLN A 114 -7.05 -10.76 8.88
C GLN A 114 -6.02 -11.79 9.34
N SER A 115 -4.91 -11.98 8.60
CA SER A 115 -3.81 -12.86 9.00
C SER A 115 -2.93 -12.29 10.11
N ILE A 116 -3.02 -10.98 10.37
CA ILE A 116 -2.28 -10.26 11.41
C ILE A 116 -3.12 -10.18 12.71
N ALA A 117 -4.45 -10.11 12.58
CA ALA A 117 -5.40 -10.15 13.68
C ALA A 117 -5.35 -11.49 14.42
#